data_AF-A0A7J4IEP7-F1
#
_entry.id   AF-A0A7J4IEP7-F1
#
_cell.length_a   1.000
_cell.length_b   1.000
_cell.length_c   1.000
_cell.angle_alpha   90.00
_cell.angle_beta   90.00
_cell.angle_gamma   90.00
#
_symmetry.space_group_name_H-M   'P 1'
#
loop_
_entity.id
_entity.type
_entity.pdbx_description
1 polymer ?
#
loop_
_entity_poly.entity_id
_entity_poly.type
_entity_poly.pdbx_seq_one_letter_code
_entity_poly.pdbx_strand_id
1 'polypeptide(L)'
;TTFVKMLAGVIQPTKGSIEYDLKISYKPQYISPDFEGTVHEYFEQFSPQLFTSSFLQAEVHDALHLKYLQDRELMTLSGGELQRVAIAASVVKEADIYLIDEPSAYLDSQQRMIVSRMLRRLIEKSGKSAMIVDHDVYFIDMVSDALIVFDGVPGRKGRAQGPFSLHEGMNRFLKNVDITFRRDEETKRPRVNKPDSYMDRQQKQNGEYYYKF
;
A
#
# COMPACT_ATOMS: atom_id res chain seq x y z
N THR A 1 -10.80 1.26 -3.03
CA THR A 1 -10.91 1.60 -4.47
C THR A 1 -11.62 2.91 -4.80
N THR A 2 -12.96 3.09 -4.67
CA THR A 2 -13.67 4.28 -5.23
C THR A 2 -13.12 5.62 -4.74
N PHE A 3 -12.81 5.73 -3.46
CA PHE A 3 -12.20 6.94 -2.87
C PHE A 3 -10.87 7.30 -3.53
N VAL A 4 -9.97 6.32 -3.70
CA VAL A 4 -8.67 6.51 -4.35
C VAL A 4 -8.83 6.88 -5.82
N LYS A 5 -9.79 6.26 -6.53
CA LYS A 5 -10.08 6.62 -7.93
C LYS A 5 -10.59 8.06 -8.07
N MET A 6 -11.35 8.57 -7.10
CA MET A 6 -11.76 9.98 -7.08
C MET A 6 -10.56 10.90 -6.84
N LEU A 7 -9.69 10.55 -5.89
CA LEU A 7 -8.44 11.31 -5.66
C LEU A 7 -7.49 11.27 -6.86
N ALA A 8 -7.46 10.15 -7.60
CA ALA A 8 -6.64 10.00 -8.81
C ALA A 8 -7.23 10.70 -10.05
N GLY A 9 -8.41 11.33 -9.95
CA GLY A 9 -9.11 11.95 -11.08
C GLY A 9 -9.71 10.95 -12.08
N VAL A 10 -9.73 9.65 -11.77
CA VAL A 10 -10.28 8.59 -12.63
C VAL A 10 -11.81 8.57 -12.59
N ILE A 11 -12.41 8.94 -11.46
CA ILE A 11 -13.86 8.99 -11.27
C ILE A 11 -14.23 10.35 -10.68
N GLN A 12 -15.27 10.99 -11.20
CA GLN A 12 -15.78 12.25 -10.65
C GLN A 12 -16.75 12.01 -9.49
N PRO A 13 -16.70 12.82 -8.42
CA PRO A 13 -17.67 12.72 -7.33
C PRO A 13 -19.07 13.10 -7.81
N THR A 14 -20.09 12.38 -7.34
CA THR A 14 -21.50 12.71 -7.65
C THR A 14 -21.93 14.03 -6.99
N LYS A 15 -21.35 14.36 -5.83
CA LYS A 15 -21.58 15.60 -5.08
C LYS A 15 -20.27 16.08 -4.46
N GLY A 16 -20.10 17.40 -4.39
CA GLY A 16 -18.84 18.05 -3.98
C GLY A 16 -17.85 18.16 -5.13
N SER A 17 -16.76 18.88 -4.91
CA SER A 17 -15.62 18.99 -5.83
C SER A 17 -14.32 18.61 -5.12
N ILE A 18 -13.33 18.19 -5.90
CA ILE A 18 -11.97 17.97 -5.44
C ILE A 18 -11.10 18.89 -6.29
N GLU A 19 -10.46 19.87 -5.65
CA GLU A 19 -9.59 20.85 -6.29
C GLU A 19 -8.21 20.76 -5.66
N TYR A 20 -7.20 20.50 -6.47
CA TYR A 20 -5.80 20.48 -6.08
C TYR A 20 -4.92 20.82 -7.28
N ASP A 21 -3.76 21.40 -7.01
CA ASP A 21 -2.67 21.57 -7.98
C ASP A 21 -1.51 20.67 -7.53
N LEU A 22 -1.65 19.36 -7.78
CA LEU A 22 -0.73 18.32 -7.33
C LEU A 22 -0.53 17.29 -8.44
N LYS A 23 0.72 16.85 -8.62
CA LYS A 23 1.02 15.69 -9.47
C LYS A 23 0.68 14.42 -8.72
N ILE A 24 -0.17 13.59 -9.31
CA ILE A 24 -0.59 12.31 -8.71
C ILE A 24 -0.04 11.16 -9.55
N SER A 25 0.60 10.20 -8.89
CA SER A 25 0.88 8.89 -9.49
C SER A 25 -0.01 7.84 -8.86
N TYR A 26 -0.65 7.01 -9.68
CA TYR A 26 -1.63 6.02 -9.23
C TYR A 26 -1.29 4.61 -9.72
N LYS A 27 -1.18 3.67 -8.78
CA LYS A 27 -1.16 2.23 -9.02
C LYS A 27 -2.55 1.65 -8.77
N PRO A 28 -3.25 1.12 -9.80
CA PRO A 28 -4.56 0.52 -9.64
C PRO A 28 -4.51 -0.87 -9.00
N GLN A 29 -5.61 -1.26 -8.33
CA GLN A 29 -5.76 -2.57 -7.69
C GLN A 29 -5.55 -3.71 -8.71
N TYR A 30 -6.32 -3.70 -9.79
CA TYR A 30 -6.19 -4.64 -10.89
C TYR A 30 -5.23 -4.09 -11.94
N ILE A 31 -4.22 -4.89 -12.25
CA ILE A 31 -3.21 -4.58 -13.26
C ILE A 31 -3.26 -5.65 -14.34
N SER A 32 -3.19 -5.20 -15.58
CA SER A 32 -3.04 -6.05 -16.75
C SER A 32 -1.85 -5.53 -17.55
N PRO A 33 -1.00 -6.42 -18.07
CA PRO A 33 0.07 -5.99 -18.95
C PRO A 33 -0.54 -5.43 -20.24
N ASP A 34 -0.12 -4.25 -20.66
CA ASP A 34 -0.61 -3.52 -21.84
C ASP A 34 0.53 -3.06 -22.76
N PHE A 35 1.72 -3.63 -22.60
CA PHE A 35 2.93 -3.29 -23.33
C PHE A 35 3.53 -4.55 -23.98
N GLU A 36 3.79 -4.47 -25.28
CA GLU A 36 4.53 -5.49 -26.04
C GLU A 36 6.02 -5.17 -25.98
N GLY A 37 6.78 -6.01 -25.28
CA GLY A 37 8.21 -5.84 -25.06
C GLY A 37 8.64 -6.22 -23.65
N THR A 38 9.94 -6.10 -23.42
CA THR A 38 10.58 -6.44 -22.15
C THR A 38 10.32 -5.40 -21.07
N VAL A 39 10.53 -5.80 -19.81
CA VAL A 39 10.47 -4.86 -18.67
C VAL A 39 11.50 -3.74 -18.82
N HIS A 40 12.69 -4.04 -19.36
CA HIS A 40 13.71 -3.03 -19.62
C HIS A 40 13.20 -1.95 -20.58
N GLU A 41 12.69 -2.36 -21.75
CA GLU A 41 12.15 -1.45 -22.77
C GLU A 41 10.98 -0.62 -22.22
N TYR A 42 10.11 -1.23 -21.42
CA TYR A 42 9.01 -0.50 -20.76
C TYR A 42 9.54 0.65 -19.89
N PHE A 43 10.53 0.38 -19.02
CA PHE A 43 11.08 1.43 -18.15
C PHE A 43 11.91 2.43 -18.93
N GLU A 44 12.66 2.02 -19.96
CA GLU A 44 13.40 2.95 -20.81
C GLU A 44 12.47 3.93 -21.52
N GLN A 45 11.32 3.45 -22.00
CA GLN A 45 10.34 4.29 -22.69
C GLN A 45 9.55 5.21 -21.76
N PHE A 46 9.05 4.70 -20.64
CA PHE A 46 8.08 5.44 -19.79
C PHE A 46 8.67 6.03 -18.51
N SER A 47 9.83 5.56 -18.07
CA SER A 47 10.43 5.93 -16.77
C SER A 47 11.95 5.75 -16.76
N PRO A 48 12.69 6.34 -17.72
CA PRO A 48 14.14 6.13 -17.88
C PRO A 48 14.95 6.55 -16.65
N GLN A 49 14.39 7.43 -15.82
CA GLN A 49 14.97 7.84 -14.55
C GLN A 49 15.21 6.68 -13.57
N LEU A 50 14.53 5.54 -13.74
CA LEU A 50 14.82 4.32 -12.98
C LEU A 50 16.28 3.86 -13.15
N PHE A 51 16.85 4.07 -14.35
CA PHE A 51 18.20 3.63 -14.70
C PHE A 51 19.24 4.75 -14.56
N THR A 52 18.84 6.01 -14.67
CA THR A 52 19.78 7.15 -14.60
C THR A 52 19.96 7.71 -13.19
N SER A 53 18.99 7.53 -12.30
CA SER A 53 19.08 7.97 -10.90
C SER A 53 19.59 6.85 -10.01
N SER A 54 20.79 7.01 -9.44
CA SER A 54 21.34 6.06 -8.47
C SER A 54 20.45 5.87 -7.24
N PHE A 55 19.68 6.91 -6.88
CA PHE A 55 18.70 6.83 -5.81
C PHE A 55 17.54 5.89 -6.16
N LEU A 56 16.92 6.05 -7.34
CA LEU A 56 15.82 5.18 -7.77
C LEU A 56 16.30 3.77 -8.08
N GLN A 57 17.53 3.64 -8.57
CA GLN A 57 18.14 2.34 -8.79
C GLN A 57 18.29 1.58 -7.46
N ALA A 58 18.85 2.21 -6.42
CA ALA A 58 19.03 1.55 -5.13
C ALA A 58 17.69 1.33 -4.38
N GLU A 59 16.84 2.36 -4.30
CA GLU A 59 15.62 2.30 -3.49
C GLU A 59 14.48 1.57 -4.18
N VAL A 60 14.41 1.52 -5.52
CA VAL A 60 13.28 0.91 -6.24
C VAL A 60 13.73 -0.30 -7.06
N HIS A 61 14.65 -0.11 -8.00
CA HIS A 61 15.05 -1.16 -8.94
C HIS A 61 15.64 -2.39 -8.23
N ASP A 62 16.64 -2.15 -7.38
CA ASP A 62 17.34 -3.19 -6.65
C ASP A 62 16.45 -3.74 -5.54
N ALA A 63 15.76 -2.88 -4.78
CA ALA A 63 14.86 -3.30 -3.71
C ALA A 63 13.74 -4.24 -4.21
N LEU A 64 13.14 -3.97 -5.37
CA LEU A 64 12.11 -4.82 -5.95
C LEU A 64 12.65 -5.97 -6.80
N HIS A 65 13.97 -6.19 -6.79
CA HIS A 65 14.64 -7.23 -7.56
C HIS A 65 14.27 -7.19 -9.06
N LEU A 66 14.15 -5.98 -9.64
CA LEU A 66 13.77 -5.81 -11.04
C LEU A 66 14.88 -6.26 -12.00
N LYS A 67 16.13 -6.29 -11.53
CA LYS A 67 17.29 -6.81 -12.28
C LYS A 67 17.01 -8.17 -12.94
N TYR A 68 16.32 -9.07 -12.23
CA TYR A 68 16.02 -10.42 -12.72
C TYR A 68 14.79 -10.47 -13.66
N LEU A 69 14.08 -9.35 -13.83
CA LEU A 69 12.91 -9.24 -14.67
C LEU A 69 13.19 -8.43 -15.95
N GLN A 70 14.30 -7.71 -16.04
CA GLN A 70 14.60 -6.76 -17.11
C GLN A 70 14.41 -7.35 -18.51
N ASP A 71 14.98 -8.53 -18.77
CA ASP A 71 14.94 -9.18 -20.09
C ASP A 71 13.65 -10.00 -20.32
N ARG A 72 12.72 -10.02 -19.35
CA ARG A 72 11.47 -10.77 -19.48
C ARG A 72 10.42 -9.92 -20.18
N GLU A 73 9.68 -10.56 -21.07
CA GLU A 73 8.48 -10.00 -21.70
C GLU A 73 7.42 -9.64 -20.65
N LEU A 74 6.95 -8.39 -20.67
CA LEU A 74 6.02 -7.86 -19.69
C LEU A 74 4.69 -8.64 -19.69
N MET A 75 4.25 -9.08 -20.87
CA MET A 75 3.06 -9.93 -21.07
C MET A 75 3.17 -11.33 -20.46
N THR A 76 4.38 -11.80 -20.11
CA THR A 76 4.64 -13.16 -19.60
C THR A 76 4.87 -13.22 -18.09
N LEU A 77 4.85 -12.07 -17.42
CA LEU A 77 5.10 -11.98 -15.99
C LEU A 77 3.99 -12.67 -15.19
N SER A 78 4.39 -13.35 -14.11
CA SER A 78 3.43 -13.80 -13.10
C SER A 78 2.78 -12.61 -12.39
N GLY A 79 1.65 -12.83 -11.71
CA GLY A 79 0.96 -11.77 -10.98
C GLY A 79 1.84 -11.02 -9.97
N GLY A 80 2.68 -11.73 -9.22
CA GLY A 80 3.60 -11.11 -8.25
C GLY A 80 4.77 -10.36 -8.90
N GLU A 81 5.24 -10.81 -10.07
CA GLU A 81 6.25 -10.09 -10.86
C GLU A 81 5.66 -8.82 -11.47
N LEU A 82 4.50 -8.93 -12.10
CA LEU A 82 3.78 -7.79 -12.67
C LEU A 82 3.43 -6.76 -11.58
N GLN A 83 3.06 -7.23 -10.38
CA GLN A 83 2.80 -6.36 -9.24
C GLN A 83 4.05 -5.55 -8.84
N ARG A 84 5.23 -6.17 -8.78
CA ARG A 84 6.49 -5.45 -8.48
C ARG A 84 6.82 -4.41 -9.56
N VAL A 85 6.64 -4.77 -10.83
CA VAL A 85 6.84 -3.85 -11.97
C VAL A 85 5.85 -2.69 -11.89
N ALA A 86 4.56 -2.94 -11.62
CA ALA A 86 3.54 -1.90 -11.51
C ALA A 86 3.79 -0.95 -10.32
N ILE A 87 4.24 -1.48 -9.18
CA ILE A 87 4.65 -0.66 -8.03
C ILE A 87 5.81 0.24 -8.44
N ALA A 88 6.89 -0.31 -9.03
CA ALA A 88 8.01 0.50 -9.51
C ALA A 88 7.58 1.58 -10.50
N ALA A 89 6.80 1.22 -11.52
CA ALA A 89 6.30 2.15 -12.53
C ALA A 89 5.47 3.29 -11.93
N SER A 90 4.78 3.04 -10.82
CA SER A 90 4.04 4.09 -10.11
C SER A 90 4.94 5.00 -9.28
N VAL A 91 5.92 4.45 -8.55
CA VAL A 91 6.71 5.25 -7.60
C VAL A 91 7.89 5.98 -8.24
N VAL A 92 8.32 5.56 -9.42
CA VAL A 92 9.39 6.20 -10.20
C VAL A 92 8.94 7.48 -10.90
N LYS A 93 7.62 7.64 -11.12
CA LYS A 93 7.04 8.87 -11.65
C LYS A 93 7.20 10.00 -10.63
N GLU A 94 7.57 11.17 -11.10
CA GLU A 94 7.63 12.37 -10.25
C GLU A 94 6.20 12.77 -9.87
N ALA A 95 5.86 12.61 -8.60
CA ALA A 95 4.55 12.95 -8.05
C ALA A 95 4.69 13.63 -6.69
N ASP A 96 3.69 14.42 -6.33
CA ASP A 96 3.54 15.01 -4.99
C ASP A 96 2.87 14.01 -4.05
N ILE A 97 1.96 13.20 -4.59
CA ILE A 97 1.29 12.11 -3.88
C ILE A 97 1.24 10.83 -4.71
N TYR A 98 1.58 9.72 -4.06
CA TYR A 98 1.47 8.36 -4.60
C TYR A 98 0.23 7.68 -4.05
N LEU A 99 -0.65 7.24 -4.94
CA LEU A 99 -1.86 6.49 -4.61
C LEU A 99 -1.63 5.02 -4.99
N ILE A 100 -1.59 4.11 -4.02
CA ILE A 100 -1.22 2.72 -4.25
C ILE A 100 -2.33 1.80 -3.74
N ASP A 101 -3.10 1.21 -4.66
CA ASP A 101 -4.23 0.34 -4.33
C ASP A 101 -3.81 -1.14 -4.38
N GLU A 102 -3.90 -1.79 -3.22
CA GLU A 102 -3.53 -3.18 -2.92
C GLU A 102 -2.13 -3.58 -3.41
N PRO A 103 -1.05 -2.96 -2.90
CA PRO A 103 0.32 -3.35 -3.24
C PRO A 103 0.69 -4.76 -2.77
N SER A 104 0.08 -5.29 -1.70
CA SER A 104 0.40 -6.62 -1.17
C SER A 104 -0.14 -7.80 -2.01
N ALA A 105 -1.04 -7.52 -2.95
CA ALA A 105 -1.70 -8.54 -3.78
C ALA A 105 -0.67 -9.38 -4.54
N TYR A 106 -0.90 -10.71 -4.59
CA TYR A 106 -0.03 -11.71 -5.23
C TYR A 106 1.41 -11.83 -4.68
N LEU A 107 1.79 -11.00 -3.70
CA LEU A 107 3.11 -11.05 -3.09
C LEU A 107 3.12 -12.06 -1.93
N ASP A 108 4.22 -12.81 -1.85
CA ASP A 108 4.51 -13.63 -0.67
C ASP A 108 4.92 -12.77 0.55
N SER A 109 5.05 -13.39 1.72
CA SER A 109 5.34 -12.67 2.97
C SER A 109 6.68 -11.93 2.96
N GLN A 110 7.69 -12.46 2.25
CA GLN A 110 8.99 -11.82 2.12
C GLN A 110 8.89 -10.60 1.19
N GLN A 111 8.24 -10.75 0.05
CA GLN A 111 8.02 -9.69 -0.92
C GLN A 111 7.18 -8.55 -0.33
N ARG A 112 6.13 -8.85 0.45
CA ARG A 112 5.35 -7.83 1.18
C ARG A 112 6.22 -7.00 2.11
N MET A 113 7.11 -7.66 2.86
CA MET A 113 8.04 -6.97 3.77
C MET A 113 9.07 -6.12 3.02
N ILE A 114 9.52 -6.57 1.85
CA ILE A 114 10.43 -5.80 0.99
C ILE A 114 9.71 -4.56 0.45
N VAL A 115 8.51 -4.73 -0.11
CA VAL A 115 7.71 -3.64 -0.67
C VAL A 115 7.34 -2.62 0.40
N SER A 116 6.89 -3.05 1.59
CA SER A 116 6.53 -2.11 2.66
C SER A 116 7.72 -1.27 3.12
N ARG A 117 8.88 -1.89 3.31
CA ARG A 117 10.12 -1.18 3.66
C ARG A 117 10.58 -0.24 2.57
N MET A 118 10.49 -0.67 1.31
CA MET A 118 10.83 0.15 0.16
C MET A 118 9.95 1.39 0.10
N LEU A 119 8.62 1.22 0.15
CA LEU A 119 7.67 2.33 0.11
C LEU A 119 7.92 3.31 1.25
N ARG A 120 8.07 2.80 2.48
CA ARG A 120 8.36 3.63 3.65
C ARG A 120 9.62 4.48 3.44
N ARG A 121 10.73 3.84 3.07
CA ARG A 121 12.02 4.53 2.86
C ARG A 121 11.96 5.52 1.71
N LEU A 122 11.32 5.16 0.60
CA LEU A 122 11.20 6.02 -0.56
C LEU A 122 10.45 7.30 -0.22
N ILE A 123 9.31 7.19 0.48
CA ILE A 123 8.48 8.32 0.90
C ILE A 123 9.23 9.20 1.92
N GLU A 124 9.86 8.59 2.93
CA GLU A 124 10.68 9.33 3.91
C GLU A 124 11.83 10.10 3.26
N LYS A 125 12.57 9.48 2.34
CA LYS A 125 13.73 10.10 1.68
C LYS A 125 13.36 11.13 0.62
N SER A 126 12.23 10.95 -0.05
CA SER A 126 11.76 11.87 -1.09
C SER A 126 11.00 13.08 -0.52
N GLY A 127 10.55 13.02 0.74
CA GLY A 127 9.71 14.06 1.35
C GLY A 127 8.33 14.18 0.68
N LYS A 128 7.88 13.15 -0.04
CA LYS A 128 6.58 13.08 -0.70
C LYS A 128 5.54 12.44 0.22
N SER A 129 4.30 12.33 -0.24
CA SER A 129 3.22 11.65 0.48
C SER A 129 2.75 10.41 -0.27
N ALA A 130 2.23 9.42 0.48
CA ALA A 130 1.57 8.25 -0.11
C ALA A 130 0.27 7.91 0.61
N MET A 131 -0.72 7.47 -0.15
CA MET A 131 -1.91 6.82 0.35
C MET A 131 -1.93 5.39 -0.15
N ILE A 132 -1.88 4.44 0.78
CA ILE A 132 -1.85 3.02 0.48
C ILE A 132 -3.16 2.40 0.96
N VAL A 133 -3.82 1.64 0.09
CA VAL A 133 -4.98 0.83 0.43
C VAL A 133 -4.56 -0.62 0.45
N ASP A 134 -4.78 -1.30 1.56
CA ASP A 134 -4.47 -2.73 1.70
C ASP A 134 -5.42 -3.38 2.71
N HIS A 135 -5.42 -4.71 2.76
CA HIS A 135 -6.14 -5.51 3.76
C HIS A 135 -5.19 -6.24 4.71
N ASP A 136 -3.88 -6.24 4.43
CA ASP A 136 -2.85 -6.83 5.27
C ASP A 136 -2.47 -5.86 6.40
N VAL A 137 -2.93 -6.16 7.62
CA VAL A 137 -2.67 -5.36 8.84
C VAL A 137 -1.17 -5.19 9.11
N TYR A 138 -0.36 -6.21 8.80
CA TYR A 138 1.09 -6.13 8.99
C TYR A 138 1.72 -5.16 7.98
N PHE A 139 1.28 -5.22 6.73
CA PHE A 139 1.71 -4.28 5.69
C PHE A 139 1.36 -2.84 6.10
N ILE A 140 0.12 -2.60 6.54
CA ILE A 140 -0.37 -1.29 6.97
C ILE A 140 0.43 -0.74 8.16
N ASP A 141 0.69 -1.57 9.18
CA ASP A 141 1.51 -1.21 10.36
C ASP A 141 2.91 -0.75 9.95
N MET A 142 3.51 -1.37 8.94
CA MET A 142 4.87 -1.04 8.50
C MET A 142 4.97 0.26 7.70
N VAL A 143 3.92 0.65 6.97
CA VAL A 143 3.98 1.79 6.03
C VAL A 143 3.34 3.06 6.58
N SER A 144 2.39 2.96 7.51
CA SER A 144 1.44 4.05 7.77
C SER A 144 1.80 4.90 8.99
N ASP A 145 1.71 6.22 8.86
CA ASP A 145 1.74 7.16 10.00
C ASP A 145 0.31 7.49 10.52
N ALA A 146 -0.67 7.43 9.62
CA ALA A 146 -2.08 7.71 9.90
C ALA A 146 -2.98 6.78 9.09
N LEU A 147 -4.24 6.64 9.52
CA LEU A 147 -5.22 5.75 8.88
C LEU A 147 -6.54 6.46 8.57
N ILE A 148 -7.09 6.14 7.40
CA ILE A 148 -8.49 6.38 7.06
C ILE A 148 -9.22 5.05 7.19
N VAL A 149 -10.26 5.02 8.02
CA VAL A 149 -11.06 3.81 8.25
C VAL A 149 -12.33 3.89 7.42
N PHE A 150 -12.62 2.81 6.70
CA PHE A 150 -13.87 2.65 5.97
C PHE A 150 -14.81 1.72 6.73
N ASP A 151 -16.07 2.12 6.89
CA ASP A 151 -17.14 1.29 7.43
C ASP A 151 -18.39 1.34 6.54
N GLY A 152 -19.36 0.47 6.82
CA GLY A 152 -20.63 0.43 6.13
C GLY A 152 -21.16 -0.97 5.90
N VAL A 153 -21.95 -1.13 4.85
CA VAL A 153 -22.53 -2.41 4.44
C VAL A 153 -22.08 -2.69 3.01
N PRO A 154 -21.31 -3.76 2.76
CA PRO A 154 -20.81 -4.11 1.43
C PRO A 154 -21.92 -4.12 0.38
N GLY A 155 -21.67 -3.50 -0.77
CA GLY A 155 -22.63 -3.40 -1.87
C GLY A 155 -23.82 -2.44 -1.63
N ARG A 156 -23.90 -1.77 -0.47
CA ARG A 156 -25.00 -0.83 -0.15
C ARG A 156 -24.53 0.57 0.17
N LYS A 157 -23.67 0.73 1.18
CA LYS A 157 -23.17 2.04 1.63
C LYS A 157 -21.79 1.90 2.25
N GLY A 158 -20.94 2.89 2.05
CA GLY A 158 -19.63 2.99 2.70
C GLY A 158 -19.36 4.41 3.15
N ARG A 159 -18.66 4.58 4.26
CA ARG A 159 -18.22 5.87 4.79
C ARG A 159 -16.73 5.81 5.11
N ALA A 160 -15.98 6.79 4.61
CA ALA A 160 -14.60 7.03 5.00
C ALA A 160 -14.56 7.96 6.22
N GLN A 161 -13.71 7.65 7.20
CA GLN A 161 -13.49 8.47 8.40
C GLN A 161 -11.99 8.61 8.68
N GLY A 162 -11.58 9.78 9.15
CA GLY A 162 -10.18 10.10 9.46
C GLY A 162 -9.68 11.34 8.71
N PRO A 163 -8.34 11.53 8.60
CA PRO A 163 -7.30 10.63 9.07
C PRO A 163 -7.21 10.57 10.60
N PHE A 164 -7.01 9.37 11.14
CA PHE A 164 -6.73 9.12 12.56
C PHE A 164 -5.25 8.76 12.74
N SER A 165 -4.73 8.89 13.96
CA SER A 165 -3.45 8.23 14.30
C SER A 165 -3.53 6.73 14.03
N LEU A 166 -2.39 6.08 13.73
CA LEU A 166 -2.35 4.64 13.48
C LEU A 166 -3.07 3.83 14.57
N HIS A 167 -2.79 4.12 15.84
CA HIS A 167 -3.40 3.43 16.97
C HIS A 167 -4.91 3.63 17.04
N GLU A 168 -5.40 4.86 16.92
CA GLU A 168 -6.84 5.13 16.98
C GLU A 168 -7.57 4.50 15.79
N GLY A 169 -7.00 4.62 14.59
CA GLY A 169 -7.55 4.02 13.37
C GLY A 169 -7.63 2.50 13.46
N MET A 170 -6.56 1.84 13.94
CA MET A 170 -6.53 0.39 14.14
C MET A 170 -7.57 -0.04 15.17
N ASN A 171 -7.69 0.65 16.31
CA ASN A 171 -8.70 0.31 17.31
C ASN A 171 -10.13 0.42 16.76
N ARG A 172 -10.42 1.47 15.99
CA ARG A 172 -11.73 1.64 15.32
C ARG A 172 -12.01 0.53 14.32
N PHE A 173 -11.05 0.24 13.44
CA PHE A 173 -11.17 -0.80 12.42
C PHE A 173 -11.36 -2.19 13.05
N LEU A 174 -10.46 -2.56 13.97
CA LEU A 174 -10.42 -3.88 14.59
C LEU A 174 -11.62 -4.16 15.49
N LYS A 175 -12.14 -3.12 16.15
CA LYS A 175 -13.41 -3.22 16.87
C LYS A 175 -14.58 -3.57 15.96
N ASN A 176 -14.64 -3.00 14.75
CA ASN A 176 -15.72 -3.27 13.81
C ASN A 176 -15.68 -4.70 13.23
N VAL A 177 -14.50 -5.31 13.15
CA VAL A 177 -14.33 -6.70 12.69
C VAL A 177 -14.21 -7.72 13.84
N ASP A 178 -14.32 -7.25 15.08
CA ASP A 178 -14.22 -8.03 16.32
C ASP A 178 -12.94 -8.91 16.46
N ILE A 179 -11.80 -8.38 16.00
CA ILE A 179 -10.49 -9.05 16.06
C ILE A 179 -9.53 -8.22 16.89
N THR A 180 -8.71 -8.84 17.73
CA THR A 180 -7.68 -8.13 18.50
C THR A 180 -6.25 -8.52 18.09
N PHE A 181 -5.34 -7.55 18.16
CA PHE A 181 -3.93 -7.71 17.88
C PHE A 181 -3.08 -7.30 19.09
N ARG A 182 -2.15 -8.17 19.45
CA ARG A 182 -1.07 -7.86 20.40
C ARG A 182 0.24 -7.59 19.68
N ARG A 183 1.27 -7.17 20.41
CA ARG A 183 2.64 -7.11 19.91
C ARG A 183 3.40 -8.37 20.31
N ASP A 184 4.14 -8.93 19.37
CA ASP A 184 5.12 -9.97 19.64
C ASP A 184 6.29 -9.39 20.46
N GLU A 185 6.76 -10.10 21.48
CA GLU A 185 7.73 -9.54 22.44
C GLU A 185 9.10 -9.31 21.82
N GLU A 186 9.56 -10.24 20.98
CA GLU A 186 10.87 -10.18 20.34
C GLU A 186 10.84 -9.31 19.09
N THR A 187 9.90 -9.62 18.18
CA THR A 187 9.89 -9.01 16.86
C THR A 187 9.12 -7.70 16.81
N LYS A 188 8.35 -7.38 17.87
CA LYS A 188 7.46 -6.20 17.95
C LYS A 188 6.38 -6.17 16.86
N ARG A 189 6.20 -7.27 16.14
CA ARG A 189 5.20 -7.39 15.07
C ARG A 189 3.79 -7.51 15.64
N PRO A 190 2.77 -6.95 14.96
CA PRO A 190 1.38 -7.19 15.32
C PRO A 190 1.05 -8.67 15.12
N ARG A 191 0.42 -9.28 16.12
CA ARG A 191 0.03 -10.69 16.13
C ARG A 191 -1.41 -10.81 16.56
N VAL A 192 -2.21 -11.48 15.74
CA VAL A 192 -3.63 -11.75 16.03
C VAL A 192 -3.76 -12.63 17.27
N ASN A 193 -4.69 -12.29 18.17
CA ASN A 193 -5.06 -13.17 19.27
C ASN A 193 -6.05 -14.23 18.78
N LYS A 194 -5.98 -15.42 19.39
CA LYS A 194 -7.04 -16.41 19.16
C LYS A 194 -8.36 -15.88 19.74
N PRO A 195 -9.49 -16.05 19.02
CA PRO A 195 -10.80 -15.70 19.54
C PRO A 195 -11.01 -16.31 20.92
N ASP A 196 -11.57 -15.53 21.84
CA ASP A 196 -11.88 -15.95 23.22
C ASP A 196 -10.66 -16.42 24.03
N SER A 197 -9.45 -16.07 23.63
CA SER A 197 -8.28 -16.22 24.50
C SER A 197 -8.35 -15.24 25.68
N TYR A 198 -7.58 -15.52 26.75
CA TYR A 198 -7.48 -14.59 27.88
C TYR A 198 -7.10 -13.17 27.42
N MET A 199 -6.09 -13.09 26.55
CA MET A 199 -5.62 -11.81 25.99
C MET A 199 -6.67 -11.11 25.14
N ASP A 200 -7.41 -11.86 24.31
CA ASP A 200 -8.49 -11.31 23.47
C ASP A 200 -9.60 -10.69 24.33
N ARG A 201 -10.09 -11.42 25.34
CA ARG A 201 -11.12 -10.91 26.26
C ARG A 201 -10.64 -9.68 27.03
N GLN A 202 -9.40 -9.69 27.51
CA GLN A 202 -8.83 -8.57 28.25
C GLN A 202 -8.72 -7.31 27.37
N GLN A 203 -8.23 -7.45 26.13
CA GLN A 203 -8.14 -6.35 25.17
C GLN A 203 -9.53 -5.78 24.81
N LYS A 204 -10.51 -6.65 24.53
CA LYS A 204 -11.89 -6.23 24.26
C LYS A 204 -12.52 -5.49 25.45
N GLN A 205 -12.34 -5.99 26.67
CA GLN A 205 -12.84 -5.36 27.89
C GLN A 205 -12.25 -3.96 28.09
N ASN A 206 -10.97 -3.78 27.77
CA ASN A 206 -10.27 -2.49 27.88
C ASN A 206 -10.54 -1.56 26.69
N GLY A 207 -11.22 -2.02 25.64
CA GLY A 207 -11.39 -1.27 24.40
C GLY A 207 -10.11 -1.08 23.58
N GLU A 208 -9.09 -1.90 23.85
CA GLU A 208 -7.74 -1.78 23.30
C GLU A 208 -7.47 -2.97 22.37
N TYR A 209 -8.02 -2.89 21.15
CA TYR A 209 -7.93 -3.91 20.10
C TYR A 209 -6.56 -3.96 19.43
N TYR A 210 -5.73 -2.94 19.63
CA TYR A 210 -4.40 -2.82 19.03
C TYR A 210 -3.42 -2.08 19.92
N TYR A 211 -2.29 -2.71 20.24
CA TYR A 211 -1.27 -2.12 21.11
C TYR A 211 -0.28 -1.20 20.35
N LYS A 212 0.02 -0.05 20.97
CA LYS A 212 1.13 0.84 20.58
C LYS A 212 2.49 0.22 20.92
N PHE A 213 3.54 0.81 20.34
CA PHE A 213 4.88 0.77 20.90
C PHE A 213 4.98 1.71 22.10
#